data_AF-X1CZ48-F1
#
_entry.id   AF-X1CZ48-F1
#
_cell.length_a   1.000
_cell.length_b   1.000
_cell.length_c   1.000
_cell.angle_alpha   90.00
_cell.angle_beta   90.00
_cell.angle_gamma   90.00
#
_symmetry.space_group_name_H-M   'P 1'
#
loop_
_entity.id
_entity.type
_entity.pdbx_description
1 polymer ?
#
loop_
_entity_poly.entity_id
_entity_poly.type
_entity_poly.pdbx_seq_one_letter_code
_entity_poly.pdbx_strand_id
1 'polypeptide(L)' 'MKLYDEFLTDDLGFDSDKIQLNYSGHRGYHIRVRDPKVYTLDSNARIEIVHYVMGS' A
#
# COMPACT_ATOMS: atom_id res chain seq x y z
N MET A 1 4.29 5.88 -9.76
CA MET A 1 4.16 4.43 -10.01
C MET A 1 4.97 3.58 -9.03
N LYS A 2 6.16 4.01 -8.58
CA LYS A 2 6.97 3.31 -7.55
C LYS A 2 6.20 2.69 -6.37
N LEU A 3 5.28 3.42 -5.73
CA LEU A 3 4.49 2.89 -4.60
C LEU A 3 3.68 1.64 -4.97
N TYR A 4 3.11 1.61 -6.18
CA TYR A 4 2.29 0.49 -6.62
C TYR A 4 3.18 -0.67 -7.08
N ASP A 5 4.10 -0.42 -8.02
CA ASP A 5 4.88 -1.49 -8.66
C ASP A 5 5.98 -2.05 -7.73
N GLU A 6 6.81 -1.18 -7.15
CA GLU A 6 7.99 -1.62 -6.37
C GLU A 6 7.57 -2.08 -4.97
N PHE A 7 6.86 -1.23 -4.22
CA PHE A 7 6.61 -1.54 -2.81
C PHE A 7 5.43 -2.50 -2.60
N LEU A 8 4.29 -2.25 -3.25
CA LEU A 8 3.07 -3.01 -2.95
C LEU A 8 3.01 -4.36 -3.67
N THR A 9 3.38 -4.42 -4.95
CA THR A 9 3.37 -5.68 -5.72
C THR A 9 4.67 -6.46 -5.61
N ASP A 10 5.84 -5.83 -5.77
CA ASP A 10 7.11 -6.57 -5.77
C ASP A 10 7.58 -6.90 -4.34
N ASP A 11 7.76 -5.89 -3.49
CA ASP A 11 8.34 -6.08 -2.15
C ASP A 11 7.36 -6.73 -1.16
N LEU A 12 6.14 -6.20 -1.06
CA LEU A 12 5.11 -6.69 -0.12
C LEU A 12 4.26 -7.84 -0.68
N GLY A 13 4.35 -8.11 -1.99
CA GLY A 13 3.71 -9.27 -2.62
C GLY A 13 2.18 -9.25 -2.58
N PHE A 14 1.56 -8.07 -2.63
CA PHE A 14 0.10 -7.97 -2.73
C PHE A 14 -0.34 -8.25 -4.17
N ASP A 15 -1.43 -9.02 -4.31
CA ASP A 15 -2.05 -9.22 -5.61
C ASP A 15 -2.62 -7.90 -6.12
N SER A 16 -2.27 -7.55 -7.36
CA SER A 16 -2.80 -6.40 -8.10
C SER A 16 -4.34 -6.33 -8.08
N ASP A 17 -5.03 -7.48 -8.09
CA ASP A 17 -6.49 -7.54 -8.06
C ASP A 17 -7.09 -7.10 -6.70
N LYS A 18 -6.28 -7.08 -5.64
CA LYS A 18 -6.64 -6.58 -4.30
C LYS A 18 -6.26 -5.12 -4.09
N ILE A 19 -5.66 -4.46 -5.08
CA ILE A 19 -5.22 -3.07 -4.97
C ILE A 19 -6.17 -2.17 -5.77
N GLN A 20 -6.74 -1.17 -5.10
CA GLN A 20 -7.59 -0.17 -5.73
C GLN A 20 -6.91 1.20 -5.72
N LEU A 21 -6.63 1.74 -6.91
CA LEU A 21 -6.12 3.10 -7.11
C LEU A 21 -7.30 4.05 -7.41
N ASN A 22 -7.40 5.16 -6.67
CA ASN A 22 -8.45 6.16 -6.88
C ASN A 22 -7.84 7.56 -6.98
N TYR A 23 -8.18 8.33 -8.01
CA TYR A 23 -7.75 9.73 -8.10
C TYR A 23 -8.49 10.59 -7.06
N SER A 24 -7.77 11.45 -6.34
CA SER A 24 -8.34 12.26 -5.26
C SER A 24 -9.15 13.47 -5.76
N GLY A 25 -9.15 13.74 -7.06
CA GLY A 25 -9.88 14.86 -7.66
C GLY A 25 -9.09 16.18 -7.74
N HIS A 26 -7.88 16.27 -7.16
CA HIS A 26 -7.06 17.48 -7.22
C HIS A 26 -5.56 17.21 -7.45
N ARG A 27 -4.86 16.70 -6.44
CA ARG A 27 -3.41 16.44 -6.50
C ARG A 27 -3.05 15.19 -5.73
N GLY A 28 -3.41 14.03 -6.26
CA GLY A 28 -2.95 12.76 -5.72
C GLY A 28 -3.85 11.59 -6.03
N TYR A 29 -3.44 10.45 -5.50
CA TYR A 29 -4.17 9.19 -5.59
C TYR A 29 -4.27 8.57 -4.20
N HIS A 30 -5.35 7.86 -3.94
CA HIS A 30 -5.51 7.02 -2.78
C HIS A 30 -5.38 5.56 -3.22
N ILE A 31 -4.57 4.80 -2.48
CA ILE A 31 -4.46 3.36 -2.64
C ILE A 31 -5.21 2.68 -1.51
N ARG A 32 -6.04 1.68 -1.84
CA ARG A 32 -6.62 0.77 -0.86
C ARG A 32 -6.18 -0.64 -1.19
N VAL A 33 -5.58 -1.32 -0.21
CA VAL A 33 -5.24 -2.74 -0.29
C VAL A 33 -6.32 -3.52 0.46
N ARG A 34 -6.95 -4.49 -0.23
CA ARG A 34 -8.03 -5.35 0.30
C ARG A 34 -7.59 -6.82 0.40
N ASP A 35 -6.30 -7.04 0.61
CA ASP A 35 -5.75 -8.37 0.84
C ASP A 35 -6.04 -8.80 2.30
N PRO A 36 -6.56 -10.01 2.56
CA PRO A 36 -6.78 -10.51 3.91
C PRO A 36 -5.56 -10.42 4.83
N LYS A 37 -4.34 -10.50 4.29
CA LYS A 37 -3.08 -10.33 5.04
C LYS A 37 -3.00 -8.98 5.77
N VAL A 38 -3.61 -7.92 5.21
CA VAL A 38 -3.57 -6.59 5.83
C VAL A 38 -4.59 -6.39 6.94
N TYR A 39 -5.56 -7.30 7.10
CA TYR A 39 -6.62 -7.14 8.11
C TYR A 39 -6.14 -7.48 9.52
N THR A 40 -5.12 -8.33 9.65
CA THR A 40 -4.54 -8.71 10.95
C THR A 40 -3.44 -7.75 11.43
N LEU A 41 -3.05 -6.77 10.61
CA LEU A 41 -2.01 -5.81 10.96
C LEU A 41 -2.51 -4.84 12.04
N ASP A 42 -1.80 -4.82 13.17
CA ASP A 42 -1.98 -3.84 14.23
C ASP A 42 -1.42 -2.46 13.83
N SER A 43 -1.56 -1.48 14.73
CA SER A 43 -1.10 -0.12 14.48
C SER A 43 0.40 -0.03 14.24
N ASN A 44 1.21 -0.82 14.94
CA ASN A 44 2.67 -0.77 14.82
C ASN A 44 3.11 -1.35 13.47
N ALA A 45 2.57 -2.50 13.08
CA ALA A 45 2.87 -3.10 11.78
C ALA A 45 2.45 -2.19 10.61
N ARG A 46 1.37 -1.42 10.77
CA ARG A 46 0.96 -0.41 9.78
C ARG A 46 1.93 0.77 9.70
N ILE A 47 2.49 1.19 10.84
CA ILE A 47 3.50 2.25 10.90
C ILE A 47 4.80 1.79 10.22
N GLU A 48 5.22 0.54 10.44
CA GLU A 48 6.40 -0.03 9.76
C GLU A 48 6.27 0.00 8.23
N ILE A 49 5.09 -0.30 7.68
CA ILE A 49 4.84 -0.19 6.23
C ILE A 49 5.03 1.26 5.75
N VAL A 50 4.58 2.24 6.54
CA VAL A 50 4.75 3.66 6.21
C VAL A 50 6.23 4.05 6.24
N HIS A 51 6.98 3.62 7.25
CA HIS A 51 8.42 3.84 7.34
C HIS A 51 9.17 3.23 6.14
N TYR A 52 8.85 1.97 5.82
CA TYR A 52 9.44 1.28 4.69
C TYR A 52 9.24 2.02 3.36
N VAL A 53 8.02 2.49 3.09
CA VAL A 53 7.69 3.25 1.87
C VAL A 53 8.36 4.64 1.85
N MET A 54 8.49 5.30 3.00
CA MET A 54 9.10 6.63 3.11
C MET A 54 10.63 6.59 3.19
N GLY A 55 11.21 5.41 3.43
CA GLY A 55 12.65 5.23 3.63
C GLY A 55 13.18 5.87 4.92
N SER A 56 12.38 5.90 5.99
CA SER A 56 12.71 6.52 7.29
C SER A 56 12.78 5.55 8.45
#